data_AF-A0A957CQ43-F1
#
_entry.id   AF-A0A957CQ43-F1
#
_cell.length_a   1.000
_cell.length_b   1.000
_cell.length_c   1.000
_cell.angle_alpha   90.00
_cell.angle_beta   90.00
_cell.angle_gamma   90.00
#
_symmetry.space_group_name_H-M   'P 1'
#
loop_
_entity.id
_entity.type
_entity.pdbx_description
1 polymer ?
#
loop_
_entity_poly.entity_id
_entity_poly.type
_entity_poly.pdbx_seq_one_letter_code
_entity_poly.pdbx_strand_id
1 'polypeptide(L)'
;LLMLDGDGQHPPEDIPRLLAKIGPYDMVVGARTQDSDSARHRDIANKIYNWLATYVSGFKIQDLTSGFRAVKSNIAREFLHLLPNTFSYPTTITMAVLRSGYSLAYEPIVSPKRVGKSKIK
;
A
#
# COMPACT_ATOMS: atom_id res chain seq x y z
N LEU A 1 -3.75 13.28 -0.87
CA LEU A 1 -4.43 12.43 -1.87
C LEU A 1 -4.72 11.09 -1.21
N LEU A 2 -5.91 10.54 -1.44
CA LEU A 2 -6.29 9.20 -1.00
C LEU A 2 -6.49 8.34 -2.25
N MET A 3 -5.96 7.13 -2.25
CA MET A 3 -6.12 6.14 -3.32
C MET A 3 -6.80 4.91 -2.74
N LEU A 4 -7.74 4.35 -3.49
CA LEU A 4 -8.61 3.23 -3.09
C LEU A 4 -8.98 2.43 -4.33
N ASP A 5 -8.93 1.10 -4.27
CA ASP A 5 -9.46 0.25 -5.33
C ASP A 5 -10.99 0.12 -5.23
N GLY A 6 -11.68 0.19 -6.37
CA GLY A 6 -13.14 0.09 -6.44
C GLY A 6 -13.72 -1.33 -6.41
N ASP A 7 -12.96 -2.33 -5.96
CA ASP A 7 -13.39 -3.76 -5.95
C ASP A 7 -13.95 -4.24 -4.59
N GLY A 8 -14.18 -3.28 -3.68
CA GLY A 8 -14.77 -3.51 -2.36
C GLY A 8 -13.83 -4.13 -1.33
N GLN A 9 -12.55 -4.37 -1.67
CA GLN A 9 -11.58 -4.98 -0.74
C GLN A 9 -11.02 -4.00 0.31
N HIS A 10 -11.34 -2.71 0.19
CA HIS A 10 -10.83 -1.66 1.06
C HIS A 10 -11.98 -0.93 1.74
N PRO A 11 -12.17 -1.10 3.06
CA PRO A 11 -13.27 -0.48 3.79
C PRO A 11 -13.09 1.05 3.83
N PRO A 12 -14.06 1.85 3.33
CA PRO A 12 -13.98 3.31 3.46
C PRO A 12 -13.98 3.78 4.93
N GLU A 13 -14.47 2.95 5.83
CA GLU A 13 -14.47 3.17 7.29
C GLU A 13 -13.05 3.29 7.88
N ASP A 14 -12.05 2.73 7.22
CA ASP A 14 -10.65 2.84 7.64
C ASP A 14 -9.98 4.15 7.16
N ILE A 15 -10.61 4.93 6.27
CA ILE A 15 -10.06 6.19 5.75
C ILE A 15 -9.66 7.16 6.88
N PRO A 16 -10.51 7.42 7.91
CA PRO A 16 -10.13 8.31 9.00
C PRO A 16 -8.88 7.84 9.75
N ARG A 17 -8.67 6.53 9.91
CA ARG A 17 -7.47 5.97 10.56
C ARG A 17 -6.21 6.24 9.74
N LEU A 18 -6.28 6.09 8.42
CA LEU A 18 -5.15 6.43 7.54
C LEU A 18 -4.85 7.93 7.59
N LEU A 19 -5.89 8.77 7.52
CA LEU A 19 -5.74 10.23 7.52
C LEU A 19 -5.23 10.77 8.86
N ALA A 20 -5.59 10.15 9.99
CA ALA A 20 -5.09 10.54 11.32
C ALA A 20 -3.57 10.42 11.45
N LYS A 21 -2.94 9.60 10.61
CA LYS A 21 -1.48 9.44 10.56
C LYS A 21 -0.80 10.39 9.56
N ILE A 22 -1.56 11.09 8.73
CA ILE A 22 -1.01 12.10 7.81
C ILE A 22 -0.67 13.37 8.60
N GLY A 23 0.55 13.88 8.39
CA GLY A 23 1.10 14.99 9.17
C GLY A 23 2.49 14.58 9.67
N PRO A 24 2.58 13.75 10.72
CA PRO A 24 3.84 13.14 11.15
C PRO A 24 4.41 12.19 10.09
N TYR A 25 3.55 11.55 9.29
CA TYR A 25 3.95 10.75 8.14
C TYR A 25 3.59 11.43 6.81
N ASP A 26 4.43 11.19 5.80
CA ASP A 26 4.28 11.69 4.44
C ASP A 26 3.41 10.79 3.58
N MET A 27 3.46 9.48 3.84
CA MET A 27 2.59 8.46 3.25
C MET A 27 2.13 7.46 4.32
N VAL A 28 0.88 7.02 4.21
CA VAL A 28 0.29 5.97 5.03
C VAL A 28 -0.29 4.91 4.10
N VAL A 29 0.11 3.66 4.27
CA VAL A 29 -0.38 2.53 3.46
C VAL A 29 -1.23 1.62 4.34
N GLY A 30 -2.44 1.30 3.88
CA GLY A 30 -3.28 0.28 4.50
C GLY A 30 -2.67 -1.10 4.28
N ALA A 31 -2.05 -1.69 5.30
CA ALA A 31 -1.46 -3.02 5.24
C ALA A 31 -2.51 -4.07 5.55
N ARG A 32 -2.78 -4.97 4.61
CA ARG A 32 -3.78 -6.02 4.80
C ARG A 32 -3.33 -6.96 5.91
N THR A 33 -4.12 -7.10 6.97
CA THR A 33 -3.91 -8.12 7.99
C THR A 33 -4.41 -9.46 7.47
N GLN A 34 -3.67 -10.53 7.79
CA GLN A 34 -4.00 -11.88 7.36
C GLN A 34 -5.30 -12.32 8.04
N ASP A 35 -6.39 -12.36 7.27
CA ASP A 35 -7.54 -13.19 7.62
C ASP A 35 -7.26 -14.63 7.18
N SER A 36 -7.55 -15.56 8.07
CA SER A 36 -7.08 -16.96 8.16
C SER A 36 -7.38 -17.89 6.96
N ASP A 37 -8.02 -17.39 5.90
CA ASP A 37 -8.57 -18.22 4.82
C ASP A 37 -7.87 -18.06 3.45
N SER A 38 -7.01 -17.05 3.25
CA SER A 38 -6.43 -16.81 1.92
C SER A 38 -5.09 -17.50 1.70
N ALA A 39 -5.12 -18.76 1.25
CA ALA A 39 -4.05 -19.49 0.55
C ALA A 39 -2.61 -19.23 1.05
N ARG A 40 -2.12 -20.09 1.95
CA ARG A 40 -0.75 -20.11 2.54
C ARG A 40 0.41 -19.85 1.55
N HIS A 41 0.25 -20.16 0.26
CA HIS A 41 1.24 -19.86 -0.78
C HIS A 41 1.41 -18.36 -1.06
N ARG A 42 0.31 -17.60 -1.07
CA ARG A 42 0.34 -16.13 -1.26
C ARG A 42 1.00 -15.45 -0.07
N ASP A 43 0.82 -16.00 1.12
CA ASP A 43 1.43 -15.49 2.35
C ASP A 43 2.95 -15.64 2.35
N ILE A 44 3.47 -16.77 1.83
CA ILE A 44 4.92 -16.98 1.70
C ILE A 44 5.51 -16.01 0.69
N ALA A 45 4.87 -15.85 -0.47
CA ALA A 45 5.32 -14.90 -1.50
C ALA A 45 5.34 -13.46 -0.97
N ASN A 46 4.29 -13.04 -0.25
CA ASN A 46 4.23 -11.72 0.38
C ASN A 46 5.30 -11.53 1.45
N LYS A 47 5.58 -12.56 2.26
CA LYS A 47 6.67 -12.49 3.26
C LYS A 47 8.03 -12.32 2.60
N ILE A 48 8.32 -13.05 1.53
CA ILE A 48 9.59 -12.93 0.79
C ILE A 48 9.70 -11.54 0.14
N TYR A 49 8.64 -11.04 -0.48
CA TYR A 49 8.61 -9.71 -1.06
C TYR A 49 8.82 -8.62 -0.02
N ASN A 50 8.11 -8.69 1.11
CA ASN A 50 8.25 -7.74 2.20
C ASN A 50 9.65 -7.78 2.82
N TRP A 51 10.24 -8.98 2.95
CA TRP A 51 11.61 -9.13 3.45
C TRP A 51 12.64 -8.53 2.49
N LEU A 52 12.55 -8.83 1.19
CA LEU A 52 13.45 -8.29 0.19
C LEU A 52 13.32 -6.77 0.08
N ALA A 53 12.09 -6.26 0.07
CA ALA A 53 11.85 -4.82 0.04
C ALA A 53 12.36 -4.15 1.32
N THR A 54 12.22 -4.79 2.48
CA THR A 54 12.79 -4.30 3.75
C THR A 54 14.32 -4.25 3.69
N TYR A 55 14.95 -5.28 3.13
CA TYR A 55 16.40 -5.34 2.96
C TYR A 55 16.92 -4.25 2.01
N VAL A 56 16.23 -4.03 0.87
CA VAL A 56 16.65 -3.05 -0.15
C VAL A 56 16.35 -1.61 0.28
N SER A 57 15.24 -1.36 0.98
CA SER A 57 14.86 -0.01 1.41
C SER A 57 15.49 0.40 2.73
N GLY A 58 15.91 -0.54 3.58
CA GLY A 58 16.30 -0.28 4.96
C GLY A 58 15.13 0.03 5.90
N PHE A 59 13.88 -0.04 5.42
CA PHE A 59 12.66 0.24 6.17
C PHE A 59 11.75 -0.98 6.23
N LYS A 60 11.11 -1.25 7.38
CA LYS A 60 10.21 -2.39 7.55
C LYS A 60 8.95 -2.22 6.69
N ILE A 61 8.87 -2.93 5.58
CA ILE A 61 7.74 -2.91 4.64
C ILE A 61 6.72 -3.99 5.03
N GLN A 62 5.49 -3.57 5.34
CA GLN A 62 4.42 -4.50 5.77
C GLN A 62 3.49 -4.91 4.64
N ASP A 63 3.22 -4.03 3.68
CA ASP A 63 2.50 -4.37 2.44
C ASP A 63 2.88 -3.38 1.33
N LEU A 64 3.71 -3.82 0.39
CA LEU A 64 4.18 -2.97 -0.72
C LEU A 64 3.09 -2.72 -1.78
N THR A 65 2.11 -3.62 -1.89
CA THR A 65 1.22 -3.74 -3.05
C THR A 65 -0.19 -3.22 -2.80
N SER A 66 -0.51 -2.79 -1.58
CA SER A 66 -1.85 -2.35 -1.24
C SER A 66 -2.25 -1.08 -2.00
N GLY A 67 -3.35 -1.12 -2.75
CA GLY A 67 -3.90 0.07 -3.42
C GLY A 67 -4.45 1.12 -2.45
N PHE A 68 -4.70 0.75 -1.19
CA PHE A 68 -5.27 1.66 -0.20
C PHE A 68 -4.19 2.46 0.53
N ARG A 69 -4.15 3.78 0.25
CA ARG A 69 -3.09 4.66 0.76
C ARG A 69 -3.51 6.12 0.82
N ALA A 70 -2.93 6.83 1.76
CA ALA A 70 -2.97 8.28 1.85
C ALA A 70 -1.54 8.84 1.67
N VAL A 71 -1.40 9.92 0.90
CA VAL A 71 -0.11 10.57 0.65
C VAL A 71 -0.29 12.08 0.59
N LYS A 72 0.67 12.85 1.12
CA LYS A 72 0.64 14.32 1.00
C LYS A 72 0.65 14.72 -0.48
N SER A 73 -0.16 15.71 -0.84
CA SER A 73 -0.42 16.05 -2.25
C SER A 73 0.82 16.57 -2.99
N ASN A 74 1.70 17.31 -2.32
CA ASN A 74 2.97 17.76 -2.86
C ASN A 74 3.88 16.58 -3.23
N ILE A 75 3.98 15.58 -2.35
CA ILE A 75 4.83 14.39 -2.55
C ILE A 75 4.29 13.51 -3.68
N ALA A 76 2.98 13.30 -3.73
CA ALA A 76 2.38 12.53 -4.82
C ALA A 76 2.59 13.17 -6.20
N ARG A 77 2.54 14.50 -6.26
CA ARG A 77 2.80 15.27 -7.50
C ARG A 77 4.26 15.23 -7.90
N GLU A 78 5.18 15.25 -6.93
CA GLU A 78 6.62 15.12 -7.16
C GLU A 78 6.94 13.84 -7.95
N PHE A 79 6.34 12.70 -7.57
CA PHE A 79 6.62 11.41 -8.20
C PHE A 79 5.68 11.02 -9.33
N LEU A 80 4.75 11.89 -9.74
CA LEU A 80 3.74 11.57 -10.75
C LEU A 80 4.36 11.08 -12.06
N HIS A 81 5.48 11.67 -12.46
CA HIS A 81 6.21 11.32 -13.68
C HIS A 81 6.90 9.94 -13.64
N LEU A 82 7.07 9.36 -12.45
CA LEU A 82 7.62 8.00 -12.27
C LEU A 82 6.54 6.93 -12.31
N LEU A 83 5.26 7.31 -12.14
CA LEU A 83 4.18 6.33 -12.05
C LEU A 83 3.92 5.68 -13.42
N PRO A 84 3.92 4.34 -13.50
CA PRO A 84 3.60 3.65 -14.74
C PRO A 84 2.11 3.88 -15.07
N ASN A 85 1.80 3.91 -16.36
CA ASN A 85 0.41 4.01 -16.85
C ASN A 85 -0.42 2.73 -16.58
N THR A 86 0.18 1.72 -15.95
CA THR A 86 -0.40 0.40 -15.69
C THR A 86 -0.43 0.12 -14.17
N PHE A 87 -0.54 -1.15 -13.79
CA PHE A 87 -0.92 -1.56 -12.43
C PHE A 87 0.17 -1.34 -11.36
N SER A 88 1.42 -1.04 -11.74
CA SER A 88 2.56 -1.03 -10.80
C SER A 88 2.74 0.28 -10.02
N TYR A 89 1.82 1.25 -10.15
CA TYR A 89 1.86 2.50 -9.38
C TYR A 89 1.96 2.32 -7.86
N PRO A 90 1.30 1.32 -7.21
CA PRO A 90 1.36 1.14 -5.76
C PRO A 90 2.78 0.85 -5.29
N THR A 91 3.51 0.03 -6.03
CA THR A 91 4.89 -0.32 -5.73
C THR A 91 5.82 0.87 -6.01
N THR A 92 5.68 1.50 -7.18
CA THR A 92 6.57 2.59 -7.60
C THR A 92 6.52 3.78 -6.65
N ILE A 93 5.32 4.25 -6.27
CA ILE A 93 5.20 5.42 -5.39
C ILE A 93 5.70 5.13 -3.97
N THR A 94 5.50 3.90 -3.47
CA THR A 94 6.01 3.49 -2.14
C THR A 94 7.54 3.49 -2.15
N MET A 95 8.16 2.92 -3.19
CA MET A 95 9.61 2.90 -3.33
C MET A 95 10.19 4.31 -3.51
N ALA A 96 9.54 5.17 -4.29
CA ALA A 96 9.96 6.56 -4.46
C ALA A 96 9.93 7.34 -3.13
N VAL A 97 8.85 7.21 -2.35
CA VAL A 97 8.73 7.82 -1.02
C VAL A 97 9.85 7.35 -0.08
N LEU A 98 10.06 6.03 0.03
CA LEU A 98 11.09 5.48 0.92
C LEU A 98 12.51 5.88 0.46
N ARG A 99 12.78 5.86 -0.86
CA ARG A 99 14.11 6.16 -1.39
C ARG A 99 14.47 7.64 -1.30
N SER A 100 13.48 8.53 -1.36
CA SER A 100 13.68 9.98 -1.19
C SER A 100 13.75 10.42 0.27
N GLY A 101 13.70 9.49 1.23
CA GLY A 101 13.81 9.79 2.66
C GLY A 101 12.52 10.32 3.30
N TYR A 102 11.39 10.23 2.61
CA TYR A 102 10.10 10.59 3.18
C TYR A 102 9.60 9.53 4.16
N SER A 103 8.80 9.98 5.12
CA SER A 103 8.29 9.14 6.20
C SER A 103 7.06 8.32 5.76
N LEU A 104 7.10 7.01 6.04
CA LEU A 104 6.01 6.10 5.70
C LEU A 104 5.51 5.33 6.93
N ALA A 105 4.19 5.25 7.09
CA ALA A 105 3.55 4.40 8.09
C ALA A 105 2.65 3.35 7.44
N TYR A 106 2.44 2.26 8.17
CA TYR A 106 1.45 1.25 7.84
C TYR A 106 0.28 1.32 8.82
N GLU A 107 -0.93 1.17 8.30
CA GLU A 107 -2.16 1.03 9.07
C GLU A 107 -2.75 -0.36 8.81
N PRO A 108 -2.90 -1.23 9.81
CA PRO A 108 -3.48 -2.55 9.62
C PRO A 108 -4.96 -2.43 9.23
N ILE A 109 -5.34 -3.03 8.10
CA ILE A 109 -6.71 -3.08 7.57
C ILE A 109 -7.16 -4.53 7.39
N VAL A 110 -8.43 -4.81 7.70
CA VAL A 110 -9.05 -6.10 7.39
C VAL A 110 -9.66 -5.98 6.00
N SER A 111 -9.18 -6.80 5.05
CA SER A 111 -9.61 -6.74 3.67
C SER A 111 -10.71 -7.77 3.42
N PRO A 112 -11.98 -7.35 3.26
CA PRO A 112 -13.08 -8.27 2.99
C PRO A 112 -12.89 -8.99 1.64
N LYS A 113 -13.56 -10.14 1.48
CA LYS A 113 -13.54 -10.88 0.21
C LYS A 113 -14.02 -9.97 -0.93
N ARG A 114 -13.23 -9.92 -2.01
CA ARG A 114 -13.54 -9.16 -3.22
C ARG A 114 -14.97 -9.42 -3.70
N VAL A 115 -15.66 -8.35 -4.07
CA VAL A 115 -16.93 -8.43 -4.78
C VAL A 115 -16.63 -8.38 -6.29
N GLY A 116 -16.64 -9.54 -6.96
CA GLY A 116 -16.44 -9.67 -8.42
C GLY A 116 -15.19 -10.45 -8.86
N LYS A 117 -14.97 -10.58 -10.18
CA LYS A 117 -13.83 -11.32 -10.76
C LYS A 117 -12.59 -10.44 -10.92
N SER A 118 -11.40 -11.02 -10.74
CA SER A 118 -10.12 -10.32 -10.99
C SER A 118 -10.02 -9.88 -12.45
N LYS A 119 -9.67 -8.60 -12.66
CA LYS A 119 -9.31 -8.07 -13.98
C LYS A 119 -7.80 -8.01 -14.21
N ILE A 120 -7.02 -8.32 -13.18
CA ILE A 120 -5.56 -8.49 -13.28
C ILE A 120 -5.34 -9.86 -13.92
N LYS A 121 -4.78 -9.84 -15.13
CA LYS A 121 -4.29 -11.03 -15.84
C LYS A 121 -2.86 -11.31 -15.43
#